data_AF-A0A4Q4CQ77-F1
#
_entry.id   AF-A0A4Q4CQ77-F1
#
_cell.length_a   1.000
_cell.length_b   1.000
_cell.length_c   1.000
_cell.angle_alpha   90.00
_cell.angle_beta   90.00
_cell.angle_gamma   90.00
#
_symmetry.space_group_name_H-M   'P 1'
#
loop_
_entity.id
_entity.type
_entity.pdbx_description
1 polymer ?
#
loop_
_entity_poly.entity_id
_entity_poly.type
_entity_poly.pdbx_seq_one_letter_code
_entity_poly.pdbx_strand_id
1 'polypeptide(L)'
;MPPLFLWVMTAFGNPDWPRFIPSQPRLERALSSPRGTSPEHLPVWAKDAGWLSLWQGTETEQGPEPWPRPPLPAGTSRIPGGYVVPEATASFSLPQFYFPAWQATDGAGQPVEVRPGPDGLVQVIVDRPMRDLRVAVGLTRWEWGGWAVTGLTAAGLLGLALWRRRPVPVPTVGPVARRVGSR
;
A
#
# COMPACT_ATOMS: atom_id res chain seq x y z
N MET A 1 -1.81 7.24 -2.53
CA MET A 1 -0.40 7.01 -2.16
C MET A 1 0.47 8.12 -2.72
N PRO A 2 1.47 8.65 -1.98
CA PRO A 2 2.33 9.71 -2.48
C PRO A 2 3.21 9.21 -3.65
N PRO A 3 3.37 9.98 -4.74
CA PRO A 3 4.16 9.57 -5.91
C PRO A 3 5.61 9.19 -5.60
N LEU A 4 6.22 9.85 -4.61
CA LEU A 4 7.61 9.63 -4.22
C LEU A 4 7.83 8.26 -3.54
N PHE A 5 6.85 7.80 -2.77
CA PHE A 5 6.93 6.51 -2.07
C PHE A 5 6.95 5.35 -3.06
N LEU A 6 6.08 5.40 -4.08
CA LEU A 6 6.07 4.42 -5.16
C LEU A 6 7.39 4.43 -5.93
N TRP A 7 7.93 5.61 -6.24
CA TRP A 7 9.20 5.75 -6.97
C TRP A 7 10.39 5.21 -6.17
N VAL A 8 10.49 5.51 -4.88
CA VAL A 8 11.58 5.00 -4.01
C VAL A 8 11.51 3.48 -3.86
N MET A 9 10.31 2.93 -3.65
CA MET A 9 10.10 1.49 -3.52
C MET A 9 10.36 0.73 -4.83
N THR A 10 10.11 1.33 -5.99
CA THR A 10 10.47 0.75 -7.30
C THR A 10 11.96 0.90 -7.63
N ALA A 11 12.57 2.04 -7.33
CA ALA A 11 13.95 2.34 -7.70
C ALA A 11 14.98 1.59 -6.83
N PHE A 12 14.71 1.46 -5.52
CA PHE A 12 15.66 0.89 -4.58
C PHE A 12 15.29 -0.50 -4.07
N GLY A 13 14.04 -0.92 -4.32
CA GLY A 13 13.49 -2.16 -3.75
C GLY A 13 13.31 -2.04 -2.23
N ASN A 14 12.34 -2.76 -1.70
CA ASN A 14 12.24 -2.95 -0.25
C ASN A 14 13.05 -4.20 0.13
N PRO A 15 13.93 -4.14 1.15
CA PRO A 15 14.76 -5.28 1.55
C PRO A 15 13.94 -6.50 2.01
N ASP A 16 12.72 -6.27 2.51
CA ASP A 16 11.79 -7.31 2.97
C ASP A 16 10.85 -7.79 1.86
N TRP A 17 10.89 -7.17 0.68
CA TRP A 17 10.22 -7.74 -0.48
C TRP A 17 11.15 -8.81 -1.04
N PRO A 18 10.76 -10.11 -1.06
CA PRO A 18 11.50 -11.06 -1.86
C PRO A 18 11.60 -10.44 -3.26
N ARG A 19 12.82 -10.37 -3.82
CA ARG A 19 13.03 -9.85 -5.18
C ARG A 19 12.19 -10.73 -6.10
N PHE A 20 10.95 -10.30 -6.33
CA PHE A 20 9.87 -11.12 -6.87
C PHE A 20 10.17 -11.37 -8.34
N ILE A 21 11.15 -12.21 -8.70
CA ILE A 21 11.55 -12.48 -10.10
C ILE A 21 12.19 -11.22 -10.77
N PRO A 22 13.18 -11.34 -11.67
CA PRO A 22 13.65 -10.20 -12.46
C PRO A 22 12.50 -9.47 -13.19
N SER A 23 12.68 -8.21 -13.58
CA SER A 23 11.61 -7.40 -14.21
C SER A 23 11.07 -8.03 -15.51
N GLN A 24 11.93 -8.66 -16.31
CA GLN A 24 11.57 -9.27 -17.59
C GLN A 24 10.59 -10.44 -17.42
N PRO A 25 10.89 -11.49 -16.62
CA PRO A 25 9.98 -12.63 -16.52
C PRO A 25 8.70 -12.30 -15.73
N ARG A 26 8.70 -11.22 -14.94
CA ARG A 26 7.50 -10.66 -14.29
C ARG A 26 6.57 -10.01 -15.32
N LEU A 27 7.13 -9.19 -16.20
CA LEU A 27 6.39 -8.55 -17.28
C LEU A 27 5.88 -9.61 -18.26
N GLU A 28 6.71 -10.58 -18.65
CA GLU A 28 6.28 -11.70 -19.49
C GLU A 28 5.16 -12.50 -18.83
N ARG A 29 5.26 -12.85 -17.55
CA ARG A 29 4.20 -13.57 -16.83
C ARG A 29 2.93 -12.75 -16.65
N ALA A 30 3.03 -11.44 -16.42
CA ALA A 30 1.87 -10.56 -16.33
C ALA A 30 1.18 -10.36 -17.69
N LEU A 31 1.96 -10.28 -18.77
CA LEU A 31 1.46 -10.20 -20.15
C LEU A 31 0.91 -11.54 -20.66
N SER A 32 1.47 -12.67 -20.22
CA SER A 32 1.08 -14.02 -20.66
C SER A 32 0.05 -14.69 -19.76
N SER A 33 -0.14 -14.20 -18.53
CA SER A 33 -1.10 -14.74 -17.56
C SER A 33 -1.90 -13.59 -16.92
N PRO A 34 -2.98 -13.14 -17.59
CA PRO A 34 -3.87 -12.07 -17.10
C PRO A 34 -4.35 -12.30 -15.66
N ARG A 35 -4.36 -13.55 -15.20
CA ARG A 35 -4.85 -14.04 -13.90
C ARG A 35 -3.95 -13.72 -12.70
N GLY A 36 -2.77 -13.14 -12.89
CA GLY A 36 -1.90 -12.67 -11.80
C GLY A 36 -2.42 -11.42 -11.07
N THR A 37 -3.46 -10.77 -11.59
CA THR A 37 -4.08 -9.58 -11.02
C THR A 37 -5.57 -9.84 -10.82
N SER A 38 -6.07 -9.80 -9.59
CA SER A 38 -7.51 -9.91 -9.28
C SER A 38 -8.32 -8.98 -10.21
N PRO A 39 -9.50 -9.40 -10.70
CA PRO A 39 -10.22 -8.66 -11.75
C PRO A 39 -10.75 -7.32 -11.22
N GLU A 40 -10.87 -7.22 -9.90
CA GLU A 40 -11.26 -6.02 -9.15
C GLU A 40 -10.18 -4.93 -9.22
N HIS A 41 -8.93 -5.34 -9.43
CA HIS A 41 -7.76 -4.48 -9.53
C HIS A 41 -7.34 -4.22 -10.98
N LEU A 42 -8.10 -4.70 -11.97
CA LEU A 42 -7.86 -4.34 -13.36
C LEU A 42 -8.08 -2.83 -13.54
N PRO A 43 -7.07 -2.07 -14.02
CA PRO A 43 -7.25 -0.67 -14.34
C PRO A 43 -8.28 -0.51 -15.47
N VAL A 44 -8.98 0.63 -15.50
CA VAL A 44 -10.12 0.89 -16.41
C VAL A 44 -9.75 0.59 -17.87
N TRP A 45 -8.59 1.06 -18.33
CA TRP A 45 -8.11 0.81 -19.69
C TRP A 45 -7.93 -0.68 -20.03
N ALA A 46 -7.59 -1.54 -19.07
CA ALA A 46 -7.44 -2.97 -19.30
C ALA A 46 -8.80 -3.67 -19.36
N LYS A 47 -9.77 -3.22 -18.56
CA LYS A 47 -11.17 -3.67 -18.66
C LYS A 47 -11.75 -3.31 -20.02
N ASP A 48 -11.54 -2.08 -20.47
CA ASP A 48 -12.00 -1.57 -21.77
C ASP A 48 -11.34 -2.31 -22.95
N ALA A 49 -10.09 -2.76 -22.76
CA ALA A 49 -9.37 -3.60 -23.73
C ALA A 49 -9.79 -5.08 -23.73
N GLY A 50 -10.86 -5.46 -23.01
CA GLY A 50 -11.39 -6.82 -22.98
C GLY A 50 -10.58 -7.79 -22.13
N TRP A 51 -9.69 -7.33 -21.24
CA TRP A 51 -8.91 -8.25 -20.42
C TRP A 51 -9.77 -9.03 -19.41
N LEU A 52 -10.96 -8.51 -19.09
CA LEU A 52 -11.93 -9.19 -18.25
C LEU A 52 -12.48 -10.48 -18.91
N SER A 53 -12.67 -10.50 -20.24
CA SER A 53 -13.15 -11.69 -20.96
C SER A 53 -12.05 -12.75 -21.10
N LEU A 54 -10.78 -12.35 -21.17
CA LEU A 54 -9.63 -13.28 -21.04
C LEU A 54 -9.54 -13.90 -19.64
N TRP A 55 -10.09 -13.21 -18.64
CA TRP A 55 -10.12 -13.63 -17.24
C TRP A 55 -11.24 -14.64 -16.93
N GLN A 56 -12.40 -14.48 -17.58
CA GLN A 56 -13.63 -15.20 -17.24
C GLN A 56 -13.84 -16.50 -18.03
N GLY A 57 -13.02 -16.81 -19.04
CA GLY A 57 -13.44 -17.80 -20.05
C GLY A 57 -14.56 -17.23 -20.92
N THR A 58 -15.12 -18.01 -21.83
CA THR A 58 -16.27 -17.57 -22.64
C THR A 58 -17.44 -17.16 -21.74
N GLU A 59 -18.33 -16.28 -22.23
CA GLU A 59 -19.50 -15.70 -21.54
C GLU A 59 -20.34 -16.66 -20.67
N THR A 60 -20.21 -17.97 -20.87
CA THR A 60 -20.95 -19.03 -20.20
C THR A 60 -20.12 -19.99 -19.33
N GLU A 61 -18.78 -19.96 -19.35
CA GLU A 61 -17.94 -20.91 -18.59
C GLU A 61 -16.64 -20.30 -18.06
N GLN A 62 -16.45 -20.41 -16.73
CA GLN A 62 -15.25 -20.00 -16.03
C GLN A 62 -14.06 -20.87 -16.47
N GLY A 63 -13.15 -20.33 -17.29
CA GLY A 63 -12.02 -21.10 -17.81
C GLY A 63 -11.13 -21.65 -16.67
N PRO A 64 -10.52 -22.84 -16.81
CA PRO A 64 -9.85 -23.55 -15.72
C PRO A 64 -8.80 -22.67 -15.06
N GLU A 65 -8.88 -22.52 -13.74
CA GLU A 65 -7.89 -21.75 -12.98
C GLU A 65 -6.51 -22.38 -13.21
N PRO A 66 -5.53 -21.65 -13.78
CA PRO A 66 -4.25 -22.25 -14.17
C PRO A 66 -3.50 -22.81 -12.96
N TRP A 67 -3.85 -22.35 -11.76
CA TRP A 67 -3.36 -22.84 -10.49
C TRP A 67 -4.55 -23.00 -9.55
N PRO A 68 -4.76 -24.19 -8.94
CA PRO A 68 -5.83 -24.36 -7.97
C PRO A 68 -5.60 -23.41 -6.79
N ARG A 69 -6.63 -22.64 -6.41
CA ARG A 69 -6.55 -21.83 -5.20
C ARG A 69 -6.26 -22.72 -3.99
N PRO A 70 -5.42 -22.25 -3.04
CA PRO A 70 -5.28 -22.95 -1.78
C PRO A 70 -6.67 -23.03 -1.11
N PRO A 71 -7.01 -24.18 -0.50
CA PRO A 71 -8.25 -24.32 0.24
C PRO A 71 -8.24 -23.32 1.41
N LEU A 72 -9.32 -22.56 1.53
CA LEU A 72 -9.52 -21.63 2.63
C LEU A 72 -10.21 -22.33 3.81
N PRO A 73 -9.95 -21.90 5.05
CA PRO A 73 -10.73 -22.35 6.19
C PRO A 73 -12.24 -22.07 5.99
N ALA A 74 -13.08 -22.94 6.53
CA ALA A 74 -14.53 -22.84 6.37
C ALA A 74 -15.07 -21.50 6.90
N GLY A 75 -16.01 -20.91 6.17
CA GLY A 75 -16.60 -19.62 6.53
C GLY A 75 -15.69 -18.40 6.32
N THR A 76 -14.49 -18.57 5.75
CA THR A 76 -13.64 -17.44 5.38
C THR A 76 -14.39 -16.48 4.46
N SER A 77 -14.47 -15.22 4.85
CA SER A 77 -15.14 -14.16 4.12
C SER A 77 -14.16 -13.04 3.78
N ARG A 78 -14.40 -12.36 2.67
CA ARG A 78 -13.57 -11.24 2.22
C ARG A 78 -14.11 -9.94 2.79
N ILE A 79 -13.20 -9.08 3.25
CA ILE A 79 -13.50 -7.72 3.72
C ILE A 79 -12.70 -6.71 2.90
N PRO A 80 -13.04 -5.41 2.93
CA PRO A 80 -12.20 -4.39 2.31
C PRO A 80 -10.75 -4.49 2.82
N GLY A 81 -9.82 -4.73 1.89
CA GLY A 81 -8.39 -4.85 2.19
C GLY A 81 -7.97 -6.13 2.92
N GLY A 82 -8.80 -7.17 3.00
CA GLY A 82 -8.44 -8.39 3.73
C GLY A 82 -9.48 -9.51 3.77
N TYR A 83 -9.41 -10.32 4.82
CA TYR A 83 -10.24 -11.49 5.10
C TYR A 83 -10.60 -11.55 6.58
N VAL A 84 -11.76 -12.15 6.86
CA VAL A 84 -12.14 -12.64 8.19
C VAL A 84 -12.28 -14.14 8.11
N VAL A 85 -11.60 -14.83 9.02
CA VAL A 85 -11.55 -16.28 9.13
C VAL A 85 -12.18 -16.65 10.48
N PRO A 86 -13.43 -17.14 10.48
CA PRO A 86 -14.16 -17.40 11.73
C PRO A 86 -13.45 -18.40 12.64
N GLU A 87 -12.81 -19.40 12.04
CA GLU A 87 -12.06 -20.42 12.75
C GLU A 87 -10.87 -20.90 11.91
N ALA A 88 -9.71 -21.02 12.55
CA ALA A 88 -8.51 -21.60 11.96
C ALA A 88 -7.82 -22.51 12.98
N THR A 89 -7.62 -23.78 12.63
CA THR A 89 -6.97 -24.79 13.47
C THR A 89 -5.58 -25.18 12.99
N ALA A 90 -5.22 -24.78 11.78
CA ALA A 90 -3.93 -25.03 11.16
C ALA A 90 -3.52 -23.85 10.28
N SER A 91 -2.22 -23.76 9.98
CA SER A 91 -1.68 -22.75 9.07
C SER A 91 -2.28 -22.90 7.67
N PHE A 92 -2.58 -21.78 7.01
CA PHE A 92 -3.22 -21.78 5.70
C PHE A 92 -2.66 -20.65 4.83
N SER A 93 -2.93 -20.73 3.52
CA SER A 93 -2.53 -19.71 2.55
C SER A 93 -3.76 -19.01 2.01
N LEU A 94 -3.71 -17.67 1.96
CA LEU A 94 -4.73 -16.87 1.31
C LEU A 94 -4.39 -16.73 -0.19
N PRO A 95 -5.39 -16.63 -1.09
CA PRO A 95 -5.17 -16.41 -2.51
C PRO A 95 -4.84 -14.93 -2.80
N GLN A 96 -3.82 -14.40 -2.12
CA GLN A 96 -3.27 -13.06 -2.30
C GLN A 96 -1.76 -13.12 -2.27
N PHE A 97 -1.10 -12.29 -3.08
CA PHE A 97 0.36 -12.16 -3.00
C PHE A 97 0.80 -11.52 -1.69
N TYR A 98 1.89 -12.04 -1.14
CA TYR A 98 2.49 -11.49 0.06
C TYR A 98 3.13 -10.14 -0.20
N PHE A 99 2.90 -9.23 0.74
CA PHE A 99 3.56 -7.95 0.90
C PHE A 99 3.75 -7.72 2.41
N PRO A 100 4.80 -7.01 2.87
CA PRO A 100 5.03 -6.75 4.29
C PRO A 100 3.94 -5.98 5.03
N ALA A 101 2.98 -5.40 4.28
CA ALA A 101 1.84 -4.69 4.86
C ALA A 101 0.73 -5.64 5.35
N TRP A 102 0.76 -6.92 4.99
CA TRP A 102 -0.17 -7.91 5.51
C TRP A 102 0.07 -8.17 6.99
N GLN A 103 -1.02 -8.14 7.76
CA GLN A 103 -1.03 -8.35 9.20
C GLN A 103 -2.22 -9.25 9.53
N ALA A 104 -2.09 -10.10 10.55
CA ALA A 104 -3.18 -10.90 11.07
C ALA A 104 -3.35 -10.66 12.57
N THR A 105 -4.59 -10.64 13.03
CA THR A 105 -4.95 -10.50 14.45
C THR A 105 -6.07 -11.47 14.78
N ASP A 106 -5.98 -12.17 15.91
CA ASP A 106 -7.06 -13.02 16.39
C ASP A 106 -8.21 -12.20 17.03
N GLY A 107 -9.31 -12.87 17.41
CA GLY A 107 -10.45 -12.23 18.07
C GLY A 107 -10.14 -11.58 19.43
N ALA A 108 -9.00 -11.91 20.05
CA ALA A 108 -8.51 -11.26 21.26
C ALA A 108 -7.58 -10.06 20.96
N GLY A 109 -7.39 -9.73 19.69
CA GLY A 109 -6.51 -8.66 19.22
C GLY A 109 -5.02 -9.02 19.29
N GLN A 110 -4.66 -10.28 19.50
CA GLN A 110 -3.26 -10.70 19.52
C GLN A 110 -2.73 -10.81 18.08
N PRO A 111 -1.49 -10.34 17.82
CA PRO A 111 -0.90 -10.46 16.50
C PRO A 111 -0.64 -11.93 16.18
N VAL A 112 -0.94 -12.30 14.94
CA VAL A 112 -0.67 -13.62 14.37
C VAL A 112 0.35 -13.46 13.24
N GLU A 113 1.32 -14.36 13.20
CA GLU A 113 2.41 -14.27 12.23
C GLU A 113 1.90 -14.46 10.80
N VAL A 114 2.33 -13.57 9.92
CA VAL A 114 2.08 -13.61 8.48
C VAL A 114 3.40 -13.52 7.75
N ARG A 115 3.63 -14.46 6.83
CA ARG A 115 4.89 -14.57 6.08
C ARG A 115 4.64 -14.93 4.62
N PRO A 116 5.63 -14.77 3.72
CA PRO A 116 5.50 -15.29 2.37
C PRO A 116 5.46 -16.83 2.41
N GLY A 117 4.43 -17.40 1.80
CA GLY A 117 4.34 -18.82 1.52
C GLY A 117 5.27 -19.24 0.37
N PRO A 118 5.41 -20.56 0.12
CA PRO A 118 6.31 -21.08 -0.92
C PRO A 118 5.98 -20.56 -2.33
N ASP A 119 4.71 -20.29 -2.60
CA ASP A 119 4.23 -19.77 -3.89
C ASP A 119 4.21 -18.23 -3.96
N GLY A 120 4.77 -17.55 -2.95
CA GLY A 120 4.71 -16.10 -2.80
C GLY A 120 3.35 -15.56 -2.34
N LEU A 121 2.44 -16.44 -1.94
CA LEU A 121 1.14 -16.10 -1.37
C LEU A 121 1.25 -15.72 0.11
N VAL A 122 0.24 -15.05 0.64
CA VAL A 122 0.13 -14.75 2.07
C VAL A 122 -0.08 -16.04 2.84
N GLN A 123 0.87 -16.41 3.70
CA GLN A 123 0.75 -17.55 4.60
C GLN A 123 0.52 -17.06 6.03
N VAL A 124 -0.56 -17.53 6.66
CA VAL A 124 -0.89 -17.26 8.06
C VAL A 124 -0.44 -18.44 8.90
N ILE A 125 0.38 -18.17 9.92
CA ILE A 125 0.94 -19.19 10.81
C ILE A 125 0.05 -19.31 12.04
N VAL A 126 -0.59 -20.47 12.17
CA VAL A 126 -1.53 -20.79 13.23
C VAL A 126 -0.88 -21.87 14.10
N ASP A 127 -0.47 -21.50 15.30
CA ASP A 127 0.17 -22.35 16.32
C ASP A 127 -0.85 -22.96 17.31
N ARG A 128 -2.05 -22.40 17.38
CA ARG A 128 -3.18 -22.84 18.21
C ARG A 128 -4.50 -22.55 17.51
N PRO A 129 -5.61 -23.23 17.87
CA PRO A 129 -6.93 -22.86 17.37
C PRO A 129 -7.26 -21.39 17.64
N MET A 130 -7.61 -20.66 16.59
CA MET A 130 -7.94 -19.24 16.62
C MET A 130 -9.37 -19.02 16.12
N ARG A 131 -10.04 -18.02 16.68
CA ARG A 131 -11.38 -17.57 16.26
C ARG A 131 -11.35 -16.11 15.83
N ASP A 132 -12.24 -15.77 14.92
CA ASP A 132 -12.44 -14.40 14.40
C ASP A 132 -11.14 -13.75 13.92
N LEU A 133 -10.31 -14.55 13.24
CA LEU A 133 -9.01 -14.11 12.76
C LEU A 133 -9.18 -13.15 11.59
N ARG A 134 -8.69 -11.93 11.77
CA ARG A 134 -8.73 -10.87 10.76
C ARG A 134 -7.36 -10.76 10.11
N VAL A 135 -7.30 -10.95 8.79
CA VAL A 135 -6.07 -10.80 8.00
C VAL A 135 -6.26 -9.64 7.06
N ALA A 136 -5.51 -8.55 7.21
CA ALA A 136 -5.71 -7.35 6.40
C ALA A 136 -4.39 -6.64 6.10
N VAL A 137 -4.42 -5.81 5.07
CA VAL A 137 -3.36 -4.86 4.78
C VAL A 137 -3.46 -3.71 5.78
N GLY A 138 -2.45 -3.58 6.65
CA GLY A 138 -2.33 -2.48 7.59
C GLY A 138 -1.19 -1.54 7.23
N LEU A 139 -1.18 -0.35 7.85
CA LEU A 139 -0.08 0.61 7.71
C LEU A 139 1.21 0.00 8.27
N THR A 140 2.26 0.02 7.47
CA THR A 140 3.60 -0.39 7.89
C THR A 140 4.29 0.72 8.69
N ARG A 141 5.31 0.35 9.50
CA ARG A 141 6.18 1.33 10.16
C ARG A 141 6.86 2.28 9.16
N TRP A 142 7.17 1.79 7.97
CA TRP A 142 7.76 2.56 6.88
C TRP A 142 6.80 3.60 6.30
N GLU A 143 5.53 3.24 6.10
CA GLU A 143 4.52 4.20 5.68
C GLU A 143 4.31 5.28 6.72
N TRP A 144 4.27 4.92 8.02
CA TRP A 144 4.26 5.90 9.11
C TRP A 144 5.46 6.83 9.07
N GLY A 145 6.68 6.30 8.87
CA GLY A 145 7.89 7.10 8.72
C GLY A 145 7.80 8.06 7.52
N GLY A 146 7.31 7.57 6.37
CA GLY A 146 7.10 8.39 5.18
C GLY A 146 6.11 9.52 5.41
N TRP A 147 5.00 9.26 6.10
CA TRP A 147 4.02 10.28 6.48
C TRP A 147 4.60 11.31 7.45
N ALA A 148 5.37 10.87 8.45
CA ALA A 148 6.03 11.76 9.40
C ALA A 148 7.00 12.71 8.70
N VAL A 149 7.88 12.19 7.83
CA VAL A 149 8.82 13.01 7.05
C VAL A 149 8.10 13.99 6.13
N THR A 150 7.04 13.54 5.46
CA THR A 150 6.21 14.41 4.61
C THR A 150 5.57 15.55 5.43
N GLY A 151 5.01 15.22 6.59
CA GLY A 151 4.41 16.20 7.50
C GLY A 151 5.41 17.23 8.00
N LEU A 152 6.60 16.78 8.43
CA LEU A 152 7.69 17.67 8.87
C LEU A 152 8.18 18.58 7.75
N THR A 153 8.33 18.04 6.54
CA THR A 153 8.75 18.82 5.37
C THR A 153 7.72 19.89 5.01
N ALA A 154 6.44 19.54 4.98
CA ALA A 154 5.35 20.48 4.72
C ALA A 154 5.30 21.59 5.79
N ALA A 155 5.45 21.23 7.07
CA ALA A 155 5.50 22.19 8.17
C ALA A 155 6.71 23.15 8.05
N GLY A 156 7.88 22.63 7.70
CA GLY A 156 9.09 23.43 7.47
C GLY A 156 8.93 24.43 6.32
N LEU A 157 8.37 23.98 5.18
CA LEU A 157 8.09 24.84 4.03
C LEU A 157 7.06 25.92 4.37
N LEU A 158 6.01 25.58 5.12
CA LEU A 158 5.02 26.53 5.59
C LEU A 158 5.65 27.58 6.52
N GLY A 159 6.48 27.15 7.48
CA GLY A 159 7.21 28.05 8.37
C GLY A 159 8.12 29.03 7.61
N LEU A 160 8.83 28.53 6.59
CA LEU A 160 9.66 29.37 5.72
C LEU A 160 8.83 30.38 4.92
N ALA A 161 7.69 29.95 4.37
CA ALA A 161 6.79 30.82 3.62
C ALA A 161 6.22 31.94 4.51
N LEU A 162 5.85 31.64 5.75
CA LEU A 162 5.39 32.63 6.73
C LEU A 162 6.50 33.57 7.17
N TRP A 163 7.73 33.07 7.35
CA TRP A 163 8.88 33.91 7.69
C TRP A 163 9.21 34.92 6.58
N ARG A 164 9.17 34.49 5.31
CA ARG A 164 9.39 35.37 4.15
C ARG A 164 8.33 36.46 3.98
N ARG A 165 7.14 36.29 4.55
CA ARG A 165 6.06 37.28 4.53
C ARG A 165 6.15 38.32 5.64
N ARG A 166 7.21 38.32 6.47
CA ARG A 166 7.39 39.34 7.50
C ARG A 166 7.55 40.72 6.83
N PRO A 167 6.72 41.72 7.19
CA PRO A 167 6.86 43.06 6.66
C PRO A 167 8.22 43.62 7.05
N VAL A 168 8.97 44.12 6.05
CA VAL A 168 10.18 44.90 6.31
C VAL A 168 9.75 46.15 7.09
N PRO A 169 10.36 46.46 8.24
CA PRO A 169 10.07 47.70 8.94
C PRO A 169 10.32 48.86 7.98
N VAL A 170 9.28 49.60 7.64
CA VAL A 170 9.44 50.84 6.86
C VAL A 170 10.25 51.78 7.74
N PRO A 171 11.43 52.25 7.31
CA PRO A 171 12.20 53.19 8.12
C PRO A 171 11.34 54.43 8.33
N THR A 172 11.04 54.73 9.59
CA THR A 172 10.34 55.95 9.96
C THR A 172 11.21 57.12 9.52
N VAL A 173 10.83 57.81 8.47
CA VAL A 173 11.49 59.04 8.05
C VAL A 173 11.26 60.05 9.16
N GLY A 174 12.30 60.28 9.98
CA GLY A 174 12.26 61.27 11.04
C GLY A 174 11.95 62.66 10.47
N PRO A 175 11.29 63.54 11.25
CA PRO A 175 10.95 64.87 10.77
C PRO A 175 12.22 65.61 10.35
N VAL A 176 12.25 66.04 9.10
CA VAL A 176 13.32 66.89 8.57
C VAL A 176 13.32 68.18 9.38
N ALA A 177 14.34 68.36 10.23
CA ALA A 177 14.54 69.60 10.97
C ALA A 177 14.73 70.74 9.97
N ARG A 178 13.65 71.50 9.74
CA ARG A 178 13.66 72.68 8.88
C ARG A 178 14.52 73.74 9.56
N ARG A 179 15.76 73.89 9.11
CA ARG A 179 16.66 74.95 9.56
C ARG A 179 16.08 76.30 9.09
N VAL A 180 15.36 76.99 9.97
CA VAL A 180 14.93 78.37 9.73
C VAL A 180 16.15 79.25 9.98
N GLY A 181 16.77 79.74 8.91
CA GLY A 181 17.79 80.76 8.98
C GLY A 181 17.15 82.10 9.33
N SER A 182 17.49 82.65 10.48
CA SER A 182 17.25 84.05 10.84
C SER A 182 18.18 84.96 10.03
N ARG A 183 17.60 85.92 9.32
CA ARG A 183 18.32 87.10 8.79
C ARG A 183 18.46 88.14 9.88
#